data_AF-A0A094PKA5-F1
#
_entry.id   AF-A0A094PKA5-F1
#
_cell.length_a   1.000
_cell.length_b   1.000
_cell.length_c   1.000
_cell.angle_alpha   90.00
_cell.angle_beta   90.00
_cell.angle_gamma   90.00
#
_symmetry.space_group_name_H-M   'P 1'
#
loop_
_entity.id
_entity.type
_entity.pdbx_description
1 polymer ?
#
loop_
_entity_poly.entity_id
_entity_poly.type
_entity_poly.pdbx_seq_one_letter_code
_entity_poly.pdbx_strand_id
1 'polypeptide(L)'
;MSSPGHTDRTRSKRLPELASHDLADLQAILDAALVAHICVIDGDQPFVLPVAFARNGDRLYIHGSSKSRLFTQLATGVSTCLTVTLLDGLVVARSVFESSMNYRSVMVLGTCRVVEGQEKAAALQVISDHLLPGRWDEARHPNEQEDKATMVLALDLNESSVKISAGPPDDVPADVELPVWAGVVPLTEHFGEPIDAPDLPVGVAVPDYIRQWKR
;
A
#
# COMPACT_ATOMS: atom_id res chain seq x y z
N MET A 1 4.72 -17.65 -5.91
CA MET A 1 3.56 -16.99 -5.27
C MET A 1 2.33 -17.85 -5.42
N SER A 2 1.59 -18.02 -4.33
CA SER A 2 0.24 -18.61 -4.36
C SER A 2 -0.79 -17.55 -4.81
N SER A 3 -1.92 -17.99 -5.38
CA SER A 3 -3.01 -17.08 -5.71
C SER A 3 -3.59 -16.41 -4.46
N PRO A 4 -4.09 -15.17 -4.54
CA PRO A 4 -4.80 -14.54 -3.44
C PRO A 4 -6.03 -15.36 -3.03
N GLY A 5 -6.36 -15.36 -1.74
CA GLY A 5 -7.55 -16.03 -1.19
C GLY A 5 -7.48 -17.56 -1.16
N HIS A 6 -6.30 -18.16 -1.39
CA HIS A 6 -6.13 -19.61 -1.43
C HIS A 6 -6.18 -20.29 -0.06
N THR A 7 -6.04 -19.55 1.06
CA THR A 7 -6.15 -20.09 2.42
C THR A 7 -7.51 -19.76 3.05
N ASP A 8 -7.93 -20.51 4.07
CA ASP A 8 -9.18 -20.23 4.79
C ASP A 8 -9.17 -18.87 5.51
N ARG A 9 -7.98 -18.37 5.88
CA ARG A 9 -7.81 -17.05 6.53
C ARG A 9 -7.90 -15.89 5.54
N THR A 10 -7.60 -16.13 4.27
CA THR A 10 -7.60 -15.11 3.20
C THR A 10 -8.82 -15.20 2.28
N ARG A 11 -9.64 -16.25 2.41
CA ARG A 11 -10.89 -16.41 1.66
C ARG A 11 -11.94 -15.38 2.12
N SER A 12 -12.36 -14.50 1.21
CA SER A 12 -13.46 -13.56 1.46
C SER A 12 -14.77 -14.30 1.70
N LYS A 13 -15.48 -13.95 2.79
CA LYS A 13 -16.80 -14.53 3.13
C LYS A 13 -17.97 -13.61 2.83
N ARG A 14 -17.76 -12.29 2.84
CA ARG A 14 -18.79 -11.27 2.57
C ARG A 14 -18.48 -10.60 1.24
N LEU A 15 -19.47 -10.59 0.35
CA LEU A 15 -19.32 -10.15 -1.04
C LEU A 15 -18.15 -10.88 -1.72
N PRO A 16 -18.17 -12.24 -1.77
CA PRO A 16 -17.08 -13.04 -2.34
C PRO A 16 -16.88 -12.80 -3.83
N GLU A 17 -17.90 -12.34 -4.56
CA GLU A 17 -17.83 -11.93 -5.96
C GLU A 17 -16.88 -10.74 -6.20
N LEU A 18 -16.59 -9.95 -5.16
CA LEU A 18 -15.61 -8.87 -5.21
C LEU A 18 -14.18 -9.38 -4.96
N ALA A 19 -13.99 -10.65 -4.59
CA ALA A 19 -12.66 -11.21 -4.38
C ALA A 19 -11.99 -11.50 -5.73
N SER A 20 -10.76 -11.03 -5.89
CA SER A 20 -9.92 -11.44 -7.02
C SER A 20 -8.94 -12.52 -6.60
N HIS A 21 -8.74 -13.49 -7.48
CA HIS A 21 -7.75 -14.57 -7.35
C HIS A 21 -6.61 -14.42 -8.38
N ASP A 22 -6.57 -13.30 -9.10
CA ASP A 22 -5.52 -13.00 -10.07
C ASP A 22 -4.29 -12.40 -9.37
N LEU A 23 -3.11 -12.92 -9.71
CA LEU A 23 -1.83 -12.37 -9.28
C LEU A 23 -1.58 -11.00 -9.90
N ALA A 24 -2.08 -10.75 -11.12
CA ALA A 24 -1.93 -9.48 -11.80
C ALA A 24 -2.65 -8.36 -11.03
N ASP A 25 -3.85 -8.62 -10.50
CA ASP A 25 -4.58 -7.66 -9.67
C ASP A 25 -3.84 -7.38 -8.36
N LEU A 26 -3.36 -8.42 -7.68
CA LEU A 26 -2.53 -8.27 -6.46
C LEU A 26 -1.33 -7.36 -6.71
N GLN A 27 -0.59 -7.63 -7.79
CA GLN A 27 0.61 -6.89 -8.15
C GLN A 27 0.28 -5.45 -8.52
N ALA A 28 -0.72 -5.24 -9.38
CA ALA A 28 -1.12 -3.91 -9.83
C ALA A 28 -1.55 -3.00 -8.66
N ILE A 29 -2.26 -3.55 -7.67
CA ILE A 29 -2.68 -2.77 -6.49
C ILE A 29 -1.46 -2.40 -5.62
N LEU A 30 -0.56 -3.35 -5.37
CA LEU A 30 0.65 -3.11 -4.57
C LEU A 30 1.59 -2.11 -5.27
N ASP A 31 1.73 -2.22 -6.59
CA ASP A 31 2.57 -1.32 -7.40
C ASP A 31 1.96 0.08 -7.50
N ALA A 32 0.63 0.19 -7.46
CA ALA A 32 -0.09 1.46 -7.48
C ALA A 32 -0.24 2.12 -6.10
N ALA A 33 0.17 1.51 -4.99
CA ALA A 33 0.02 2.10 -3.66
C ALA A 33 1.35 2.59 -3.08
N LEU A 34 1.39 3.79 -2.51
CA LEU A 34 2.61 4.33 -1.85
C LEU A 34 2.66 4.01 -0.36
N VAL A 35 1.49 3.79 0.25
CA VAL A 35 1.34 3.60 1.70
C VAL A 35 0.66 2.27 1.95
N ALA A 36 1.23 1.52 2.89
CA ALA A 36 0.60 0.36 3.49
C ALA A 36 0.36 0.61 4.98
N HIS A 37 -0.55 -0.15 5.54
CA HIS A 37 -0.85 -0.16 6.97
C HIS A 37 -0.50 -1.53 7.54
N ILE A 38 0.51 -1.61 8.38
CA ILE A 38 0.96 -2.87 8.99
C ILE A 38 0.53 -2.95 10.44
N CYS A 39 -0.13 -4.05 10.80
CA CYS A 39 -0.58 -4.33 12.16
C CYS A 39 0.52 -5.02 12.96
N VAL A 40 0.73 -4.62 14.20
CA VAL A 40 1.62 -5.28 15.15
C VAL A 40 0.97 -5.31 16.52
N ILE A 41 1.08 -6.44 17.20
CA ILE A 41 0.61 -6.59 18.57
C ILE A 41 1.82 -6.45 19.49
N ASP A 42 1.75 -5.49 20.42
CA ASP A 42 2.69 -5.37 21.53
C ASP A 42 1.94 -5.45 22.87
N GLY A 43 2.25 -6.48 23.66
CA GLY A 43 1.42 -6.87 24.79
C GLY A 43 0.02 -7.31 24.34
N ASP A 44 -1.01 -6.65 24.86
CA ASP A 44 -2.42 -6.83 24.51
C ASP A 44 -2.95 -5.78 23.51
N GLN A 45 -2.14 -4.78 23.16
CA GLN A 45 -2.56 -3.67 22.33
C GLN A 45 -2.19 -3.91 20.85
N PRO A 46 -3.17 -3.95 19.93
CA PRO A 46 -2.90 -3.86 18.50
C PRO A 46 -2.55 -2.42 18.11
N PHE A 47 -1.51 -2.26 17.30
CA PHE A 47 -1.13 -1.02 16.65
C PHE A 47 -1.21 -1.19 15.14
N VAL A 48 -1.57 -0.13 14.43
CA VAL A 48 -1.54 -0.08 12.96
C VAL A 48 -0.63 1.07 12.55
N LEU A 49 0.44 0.74 11.82
CA LEU A 49 1.44 1.68 11.39
C LEU A 49 1.28 2.02 9.91
N PRO A 50 1.10 3.30 9.53
CA PRO A 50 1.30 3.70 8.15
C PRO A 50 2.79 3.65 7.82
N VAL A 51 3.13 2.97 6.73
CA VAL A 51 4.51 2.80 6.27
C VAL A 51 4.59 2.97 4.76
N ALA A 52 5.68 3.56 4.29
CA ALA A 52 6.10 3.36 2.91
C ALA A 52 6.55 1.90 2.74
N PHE A 53 6.25 1.34 1.58
CA PHE A 53 6.59 -0.03 1.25
C PHE A 53 6.92 -0.14 -0.23
N ALA A 54 7.48 -1.26 -0.63
CA ALA A 54 7.60 -1.61 -2.04
C ALA A 54 7.53 -3.12 -2.24
N ARG A 55 7.02 -3.53 -3.40
CA ARG A 55 7.03 -4.92 -3.83
C ARG A 55 8.27 -5.19 -4.67
N ASN A 56 8.93 -6.32 -4.44
CA ASN A 56 9.93 -6.86 -5.36
C ASN A 56 9.71 -8.38 -5.50
N GLY A 57 9.33 -8.82 -6.69
CA GLY A 57 8.92 -10.20 -6.92
C GLY A 57 7.77 -10.61 -6.01
N ASP A 58 8.04 -11.57 -5.12
CA ASP A 58 7.09 -12.18 -4.19
C ASP A 58 7.18 -11.65 -2.75
N ARG A 59 7.84 -10.51 -2.55
CA ARG A 59 8.05 -9.90 -1.23
C ARG A 59 7.63 -8.45 -1.19
N LEU A 60 7.18 -8.04 -0.02
CA LEU A 60 7.06 -6.64 0.38
C LEU A 60 8.22 -6.26 1.28
N TYR A 61 8.80 -5.09 1.04
CA TYR A 61 9.81 -4.48 1.87
C TYR A 61 9.26 -3.22 2.53
N ILE A 62 9.52 -3.07 3.82
CA ILE A 62 9.25 -1.85 4.59
C ILE A 62 10.52 -1.46 5.34
N HIS A 63 10.68 -0.17 5.65
CA HIS A 63 11.80 0.30 6.45
C HIS A 63 11.34 1.23 7.57
N GLY A 64 12.17 1.36 8.60
CA GLY A 64 11.93 2.22 9.74
C GLY A 64 13.18 2.34 10.61
N SER A 65 13.05 3.05 11.73
CA SER A 65 14.17 3.18 12.66
C SER A 65 14.52 1.83 13.31
N SER A 66 15.81 1.51 13.39
CA SER A 66 16.32 0.37 14.16
C SER A 66 16.04 0.47 15.67
N LYS A 67 15.64 1.65 16.16
CA LYS A 67 15.22 1.89 17.55
C LYS A 67 13.70 1.92 17.75
N SER A 68 12.91 1.72 16.70
CA SER A 68 11.45 1.73 16.83
C SER A 68 10.97 0.45 17.52
N ARG A 69 10.35 0.61 18.70
CA ARG A 69 9.74 -0.50 19.48
C ARG A 69 8.87 -1.41 18.62
N LEU A 70 8.05 -0.83 17.75
CA LEU A 70 7.09 -1.59 16.94
C LEU A 70 7.76 -2.31 15.77
N PHE A 71 8.79 -1.72 15.16
CA PHE A 71 9.60 -2.42 14.15
C PHE A 71 10.44 -3.53 14.78
N THR A 72 11.01 -3.31 15.97
CA THR A 72 11.72 -4.36 16.70
C THR A 72 10.79 -5.50 17.07
N GLN A 73 9.52 -5.21 17.40
CA GLN A 73 8.52 -6.25 17.65
C GLN A 73 8.21 -7.06 16.39
N LEU A 74 7.95 -6.39 15.26
CA LEU A 74 7.78 -7.07 13.96
C LEU A 74 9.00 -7.93 13.58
N ALA A 75 10.21 -7.45 13.87
CA ALA A 75 11.46 -8.15 13.61
C ALA A 75 11.63 -9.46 14.40
N THR A 76 10.89 -9.65 15.51
CA THR A 76 10.87 -10.92 16.25
C THR A 76 10.09 -12.03 15.54
N GLY A 77 9.40 -11.72 14.44
CA GLY A 77 8.61 -12.67 13.67
C GLY A 77 7.20 -12.88 14.22
N VAL A 78 6.63 -11.89 14.94
CA VAL A 78 5.21 -11.94 15.31
C VAL A 78 4.31 -11.95 14.07
N SER A 79 3.17 -12.61 14.20
CA SER A 79 2.11 -12.58 13.18
C SER A 79 1.68 -11.13 12.93
N THR A 80 1.59 -10.77 11.65
CA THR A 80 1.20 -9.44 11.20
C THR A 80 0.20 -9.52 10.04
N CYS A 81 -0.40 -8.38 9.73
CA CYS A 81 -1.19 -8.14 8.53
C CYS A 81 -0.75 -6.80 7.95
N LEU A 82 -0.30 -6.78 6.70
CA LEU A 82 -0.06 -5.57 5.93
C LEU A 82 -1.23 -5.36 4.97
N THR A 83 -1.85 -4.19 5.04
CA THR A 83 -3.03 -3.83 4.24
C THR A 83 -2.75 -2.62 3.36
N VAL A 84 -3.18 -2.71 2.12
CA VAL A 84 -3.21 -1.60 1.15
C VAL A 84 -4.65 -1.38 0.70
N THR A 85 -5.04 -0.11 0.58
CA THR A 85 -6.34 0.30 0.03
C THR A 85 -6.14 1.49 -0.90
N LEU A 86 -6.69 1.38 -2.10
CA LEU A 86 -6.87 2.48 -3.06
C LEU A 86 -8.36 2.78 -3.12
N LEU A 87 -8.75 4.02 -2.82
CA LEU A 87 -10.14 4.47 -2.90
C LEU A 87 -10.37 5.09 -4.28
N ASP A 88 -11.28 4.51 -5.06
CA ASP A 88 -11.50 4.87 -6.47
C ASP A 88 -12.79 5.69 -6.68
N GLY A 89 -13.69 5.71 -5.68
CA GLY A 89 -14.87 6.58 -5.74
C GLY A 89 -15.91 6.28 -4.66
N LEU A 90 -16.88 7.18 -4.51
CA LEU A 90 -18.05 7.00 -3.65
C LEU A 90 -19.22 6.50 -4.49
N VAL A 91 -19.84 5.40 -4.06
CA VAL A 91 -21.03 4.84 -4.69
C VAL A 91 -22.24 5.42 -3.97
N VAL A 92 -23.01 6.25 -4.67
CA VAL A 92 -24.19 6.93 -4.14
C VAL A 92 -25.42 6.24 -4.70
N ALA A 93 -26.03 5.37 -3.90
CA ALA A 93 -27.29 4.72 -4.23
C ALA A 93 -28.48 5.62 -3.85
N ARG A 94 -29.69 5.24 -4.27
CA ARG A 94 -30.91 5.96 -3.87
C ARG A 94 -31.26 5.70 -2.41
N SER A 95 -30.87 4.54 -1.88
CA SER A 95 -30.90 4.25 -0.45
C SER A 95 -29.54 4.44 0.21
N VAL A 96 -29.52 4.89 1.47
CA VAL A 96 -28.28 4.97 2.25
C VAL A 96 -27.67 3.57 2.48
N PHE A 97 -28.51 2.54 2.52
CA PHE A 97 -28.07 1.16 2.74
C PHE A 97 -27.24 0.60 1.59
N GLU A 98 -27.63 0.88 0.34
CA GLU A 98 -26.90 0.43 -0.86
C GLU A 98 -25.76 1.39 -1.25
N SER A 99 -25.59 2.50 -0.53
CA SER A 99 -24.47 3.41 -0.72
C SER A 99 -23.16 2.80 -0.17
N SER A 100 -22.06 3.02 -0.87
CA SER A 100 -20.78 2.35 -0.59
C SER A 100 -19.61 3.12 -1.23
N MET A 101 -18.54 2.42 -1.58
CA MET A 101 -17.35 2.94 -2.25
C MET A 101 -16.82 1.94 -3.28
N ASN A 102 -16.22 2.47 -4.34
CA ASN A 102 -15.34 1.74 -5.24
C ASN A 102 -13.92 1.80 -4.69
N TYR A 103 -13.26 0.66 -4.61
CA TYR A 103 -11.93 0.52 -4.02
C TYR A 103 -11.24 -0.73 -4.55
N ARG A 104 -9.92 -0.73 -4.43
CA ARG A 104 -9.08 -1.91 -4.58
C ARG A 104 -8.27 -2.10 -3.32
N SER A 105 -8.22 -3.31 -2.78
CA SER A 105 -7.53 -3.58 -1.54
C SER A 105 -6.81 -4.92 -1.55
N VAL A 106 -5.69 -4.95 -0.82
CA VAL A 106 -4.86 -6.13 -0.61
C VAL A 106 -4.63 -6.28 0.90
N MET A 107 -4.76 -7.50 1.41
CA MET A 107 -4.24 -7.87 2.72
C MET A 107 -3.19 -8.96 2.56
N VAL A 108 -2.07 -8.84 3.25
CA VAL A 108 -0.98 -9.84 3.29
C VAL A 108 -0.76 -10.26 4.73
N LEU A 109 -0.95 -11.55 5.00
CA LEU A 109 -0.72 -12.16 6.30
C LEU A 109 0.64 -12.84 6.33
N GLY A 110 1.30 -12.83 7.48
CA GLY A 110 2.54 -13.56 7.64
C GLY A 110 3.33 -13.08 8.85
N THR A 111 4.65 -13.23 8.76
CA THR A 111 5.62 -12.73 9.74
C THR A 111 6.71 -11.98 8.99
N CYS A 112 7.26 -10.95 9.62
CA CYS A 112 8.39 -10.22 9.05
C CYS A 112 9.71 -10.91 9.36
N ARG A 113 10.68 -10.80 8.45
CA ARG A 113 12.09 -11.09 8.73
C ARG A 113 12.93 -9.83 8.55
N VAL A 114 14.04 -9.75 9.30
CA VAL A 114 15.04 -8.69 9.11
C VAL A 114 15.80 -8.92 7.80
N VAL A 115 16.08 -7.82 7.11
CA VAL A 115 16.87 -7.78 5.89
C VAL A 115 18.22 -7.15 6.19
N GLU A 116 19.31 -7.82 5.82
CA GLU A 116 20.69 -7.46 6.19
C GLU A 116 21.62 -7.44 4.97
N GLY A 117 22.83 -6.90 5.16
CA GLY A 117 23.89 -6.91 4.16
C GLY A 117 23.49 -6.29 2.82
N GLN A 118 23.90 -6.93 1.72
CA GLN A 118 23.60 -6.45 0.36
C GLN A 118 22.10 -6.42 0.04
N GLU A 119 21.31 -7.32 0.63
CA GLU A 119 19.86 -7.33 0.43
C GLU A 119 19.22 -6.06 0.98
N LYS A 120 19.74 -5.54 2.09
CA LYS A 120 19.21 -4.32 2.72
C LYS A 120 19.36 -3.11 1.82
N ALA A 121 20.53 -2.93 1.20
CA ALA A 121 20.76 -1.84 0.26
C ALA A 121 19.84 -1.95 -0.97
N ALA A 122 19.69 -3.16 -1.53
CA ALA A 122 18.79 -3.40 -2.65
C ALA A 122 17.32 -3.14 -2.28
N ALA A 123 16.89 -3.52 -1.08
CA ALA A 123 15.53 -3.26 -0.60
C ALA A 123 15.27 -1.76 -0.38
N LEU A 124 16.23 -1.00 0.15
CA LEU A 124 16.13 0.46 0.29
C LEU A 124 16.03 1.15 -1.07
N GLN A 125 16.80 0.68 -2.05
CA GLN A 125 16.68 1.16 -3.43
C GLN A 125 15.28 0.89 -3.97
N VAL A 126 14.77 -0.34 -3.86
CA VAL A 126 13.42 -0.68 -4.34
C VAL A 126 12.35 0.18 -3.67
N ILE A 127 12.45 0.43 -2.35
CA ILE A 127 11.52 1.34 -1.67
C ILE A 127 11.63 2.77 -2.21
N SER A 128 12.86 3.27 -2.40
CA SER A 128 13.09 4.61 -2.95
C SER A 128 12.49 4.76 -4.35
N ASP A 129 12.78 3.82 -5.24
CA ASP A 129 12.34 3.87 -6.64
C ASP A 129 10.85 3.60 -6.80
N HIS A 130 10.23 2.83 -5.89
CA HIS A 130 8.77 2.66 -5.86
C HIS A 130 8.05 3.97 -5.52
N LEU A 131 8.59 4.75 -4.57
CA LEU A 131 8.02 6.03 -4.19
C LEU A 131 8.25 7.10 -5.26
N LEU A 132 9.48 7.14 -5.78
CA LEU A 132 9.92 8.14 -6.74
C LEU A 132 11.01 7.55 -7.64
N PRO A 133 10.64 6.99 -8.80
CA PRO A 133 11.58 6.36 -9.72
C PRO A 133 12.74 7.28 -10.10
N GLY A 134 13.97 6.80 -9.99
CA GLY A 134 15.18 7.55 -10.31
C GLY A 134 15.75 8.36 -9.15
N ARG A 135 15.04 8.45 -8.01
CA ARG A 135 15.53 9.17 -6.83
C ARG A 135 16.81 8.56 -6.27
N TRP A 136 16.93 7.23 -6.31
CA TRP A 136 18.09 6.53 -5.76
C TRP A 136 19.40 6.86 -6.51
N ASP A 137 19.30 7.09 -7.82
CA ASP A 137 20.47 7.37 -8.67
C ASP A 137 20.94 8.83 -8.55
N GLU A 138 20.03 9.77 -8.28
CA GLU A 138 20.39 11.19 -8.09
C GLU A 138 20.93 11.49 -6.68
N ALA A 139 20.27 10.93 -5.65
CA ALA A 139 20.57 11.28 -4.27
C ALA A 139 21.85 10.60 -3.76
N ARG A 140 22.57 11.26 -2.84
CA ARG A 140 23.66 10.62 -2.10
C ARG A 140 23.12 9.40 -1.34
N HIS A 141 23.75 8.25 -1.54
CA HIS A 141 23.42 7.01 -0.84
C HIS A 141 23.66 7.09 0.68
N PRO A 142 22.94 6.28 1.49
CA PRO A 142 23.11 6.25 2.93
C PRO A 142 24.56 6.02 3.36
N ASN A 143 25.01 6.77 4.36
CA ASN A 143 26.28 6.52 5.04
C ASN A 143 26.14 5.42 6.10
N GLU A 144 27.26 5.01 6.72
CA GLU A 144 27.24 3.92 7.71
C GLU A 144 26.33 4.18 8.92
N GLN A 145 26.21 5.44 9.36
CA GLN A 145 25.36 5.79 10.49
C GLN A 145 23.88 5.72 10.12
N GLU A 146 23.52 6.23 8.95
CA GLU A 146 22.17 6.16 8.38
C GLU A 146 21.76 4.69 8.15
N ASP A 147 22.67 3.86 7.64
CA ASP A 147 22.44 2.43 7.49
C ASP A 147 22.18 1.77 8.85
N LYS A 148 23.05 1.95 9.85
CA LYS A 148 22.85 1.40 11.21
C LYS A 148 21.57 1.89 11.89
N ALA A 149 21.12 3.12 11.58
CA ALA A 149 19.88 3.69 12.11
C ALA A 149 18.62 3.12 11.44
N THR A 150 18.77 2.39 10.32
CA THR A 150 17.67 1.90 9.50
C THR A 150 17.52 0.40 9.61
N MET A 151 16.31 -0.05 9.93
CA MET A 151 15.89 -1.45 9.85
C MET A 151 15.02 -1.64 8.61
N VAL A 152 15.26 -2.72 7.88
CA VAL A 152 14.41 -3.14 6.76
C VAL A 152 13.82 -4.50 7.10
N LEU A 153 12.52 -4.64 6.88
CA LEU A 153 11.77 -5.87 7.08
C LEU A 153 11.19 -6.34 5.75
N ALA A 154 11.20 -7.66 5.54
CA ALA A 154 10.54 -8.32 4.42
C ALA A 154 9.34 -9.14 4.89
N LEU A 155 8.26 -9.13 4.10
CA LEU A 155 7.06 -9.94 4.29
C LEU A 155 6.76 -10.69 2.98
N ASP A 156 6.64 -12.01 3.03
CA ASP A 156 6.33 -12.82 1.84
C ASP A 156 4.85 -12.68 1.43
N LEU A 157 4.59 -12.60 0.12
CA LEU A 157 3.24 -12.49 -0.47
C LEU A 157 2.46 -13.82 -0.51
N ASN A 158 2.97 -14.85 0.16
CA ASN A 158 2.44 -16.21 0.06
C ASN A 158 0.99 -16.31 0.55
N GLU A 159 0.61 -15.61 1.61
CA GLU A 159 -0.76 -15.61 2.13
C GLU A 159 -1.37 -14.21 2.00
N SER A 160 -2.13 -14.00 0.91
CA SER A 160 -2.74 -12.70 0.61
C SER A 160 -4.21 -12.83 0.19
N SER A 161 -4.95 -11.73 0.25
CA SER A 161 -6.30 -11.60 -0.33
C SER A 161 -6.41 -10.30 -1.11
N VAL A 162 -7.23 -10.31 -2.16
CA VAL A 162 -7.54 -9.14 -2.98
C VAL A 162 -9.06 -8.93 -2.97
N LYS A 163 -9.49 -7.68 -2.83
CA LYS A 163 -10.91 -7.31 -2.97
C LYS A 163 -11.05 -6.03 -3.79
N ILE A 164 -11.89 -6.08 -4.82
CA ILE A 164 -12.10 -5.01 -5.80
C ILE A 164 -13.59 -4.71 -5.92
N SER A 165 -13.97 -3.45 -5.71
CA SER A 165 -15.30 -2.90 -5.95
C SER A 165 -15.17 -1.78 -6.98
N ALA A 166 -15.82 -1.91 -8.14
CA ALA A 166 -15.72 -0.96 -9.25
C ALA A 166 -17.06 -0.78 -9.99
N GLY A 167 -18.18 -1.00 -9.30
CA GLY A 167 -19.51 -1.04 -9.88
C GLY A 167 -20.33 0.25 -9.70
N PRO A 168 -21.49 0.36 -10.38
CA PRO A 168 -22.52 1.32 -10.03
C PRO A 168 -23.23 0.91 -8.72
N PRO A 169 -24.11 1.78 -8.17
CA PRO A 169 -25.05 1.38 -7.12
C PRO A 169 -25.96 0.21 -7.55
N ASP A 170 -26.32 -0.66 -6.60
CA ASP A 170 -27.23 -1.80 -6.79
C ASP A 170 -28.57 -1.54 -6.10
N ASP A 171 -29.31 -0.54 -6.58
CA ASP A 171 -30.63 -0.19 -6.02
C ASP A 171 -31.65 -1.32 -6.26
N VAL A 172 -32.45 -1.61 -5.24
CA VAL A 172 -33.60 -2.51 -5.41
C VAL A 172 -34.65 -1.88 -6.34
N PRO A 173 -35.46 -2.68 -7.07
CA PRO A 173 -36.43 -2.15 -8.03
C PRO A 173 -37.41 -1.11 -7.46
N ALA A 174 -37.76 -1.22 -6.18
CA ALA A 174 -38.66 -0.27 -5.51
C ALA A 174 -38.05 1.13 -5.35
N ASP A 175 -36.73 1.22 -5.27
CA ASP A 175 -36.01 2.48 -5.04
C ASP A 175 -35.71 3.22 -6.35
N VAL A 176 -35.66 2.53 -7.49
CA VAL A 176 -35.29 3.10 -8.81
C VAL A 176 -36.14 4.32 -9.20
N GLU A 177 -37.43 4.32 -8.84
CA GLU A 177 -38.38 5.40 -9.12
C GLU A 177 -38.29 6.58 -8.15
N LEU A 178 -37.48 6.49 -7.08
CA LEU A 178 -37.29 7.59 -6.16
C LEU A 178 -36.65 8.79 -6.89
N PRO A 179 -37.15 10.02 -6.67
CA PRO A 179 -36.65 11.22 -7.33
C PRO A 179 -35.35 11.73 -6.66
N VAL A 180 -34.37 10.85 -6.48
CA VAL A 180 -33.05 11.15 -5.92
C VAL A 180 -31.98 10.71 -6.90
N TRP A 181 -30.88 11.46 -6.97
CA TRP A 181 -29.76 11.13 -7.83
C TRP A 181 -29.00 9.91 -7.30
N ALA A 182 -28.55 9.04 -8.22
CA ALA A 182 -27.68 7.92 -7.92
C ALA A 182 -26.58 7.78 -8.98
N GLY A 183 -25.41 7.33 -8.55
CA GLY A 183 -24.24 7.20 -9.42
C GLY A 183 -22.97 6.97 -8.61
N VAL A 184 -21.84 7.30 -9.23
CA VAL A 184 -20.52 7.24 -8.61
C VAL A 184 -19.90 8.63 -8.64
N VAL A 185 -19.29 9.04 -7.53
CA VAL A 185 -18.39 10.21 -7.47
C VAL A 185 -16.96 9.66 -7.53
N PRO A 186 -16.28 9.72 -8.70
CA PRO A 186 -14.93 9.16 -8.82
C PRO A 186 -13.94 9.91 -7.94
N LEU A 187 -12.99 9.17 -7.36
CA LEU A 187 -11.82 9.73 -6.68
C LEU A 187 -10.59 9.44 -7.53
N THR A 188 -9.80 10.49 -7.79
CA THR A 188 -8.55 10.38 -8.54
C THR A 188 -7.45 11.08 -7.74
N GLU A 189 -6.28 10.45 -7.66
CA GLU A 189 -5.10 11.01 -7.02
C GLU A 189 -4.14 11.48 -8.11
N HIS A 190 -3.55 12.66 -7.93
CA HIS A 190 -2.48 13.16 -8.78
C HIS A 190 -1.45 13.88 -7.92
N PHE A 191 -0.19 13.89 -8.36
CA PHE A 191 0.81 14.74 -7.75
C PHE A 191 0.57 16.20 -8.12
N GLY A 192 0.70 17.09 -7.13
CA GLY A 192 0.70 18.53 -7.36
C GLY A 192 2.04 19.03 -7.92
N GLU A 193 2.11 20.34 -8.18
CA GLU A 193 3.36 20.98 -8.59
C GLU A 193 4.43 20.86 -7.48
N PRO A 194 5.68 20.47 -7.81
CA PRO A 194 6.77 20.42 -6.85
C PRO A 194 7.01 21.78 -6.20
N ILE A 195 7.20 21.77 -4.88
CA ILE A 195 7.46 22.97 -4.08
C ILE A 195 8.92 22.93 -3.64
N ASP A 196 9.67 23.97 -3.97
CA ASP A 196 11.07 24.09 -3.60
C ASP A 196 11.24 24.13 -2.08
N ALA A 197 12.31 23.50 -1.58
CA ALA A 197 12.70 23.63 -0.19
C ALA A 197 13.11 25.09 0.11
N PRO A 198 12.82 25.64 1.30
CA PRO A 198 13.15 27.03 1.63
C PRO A 198 14.66 27.35 1.54
N ASP A 199 15.52 26.35 1.67
CA ASP A 199 16.98 26.43 1.62
C ASP A 199 17.57 25.92 0.29
N LEU A 200 16.74 25.69 -0.73
CA LEU A 200 17.21 25.27 -2.05
C LEU A 200 18.09 26.37 -2.67
N PRO A 201 19.33 26.06 -3.10
CA PRO A 201 20.16 27.04 -3.76
C PRO A 201 19.51 27.60 -5.02
N VAL A 202 19.69 28.90 -5.25
CA VAL A 202 19.15 29.59 -6.42
C VAL A 202 19.64 28.93 -7.71
N GLY A 203 18.70 28.65 -8.63
CA GLY A 203 19.00 28.09 -9.95
C GLY A 203 19.04 26.57 -10.01
N VAL A 204 18.85 25.85 -8.89
CA VAL A 204 18.63 24.40 -8.92
C VAL A 204 17.21 24.14 -9.42
N ALA A 205 17.10 23.50 -10.58
CA ALA A 205 15.82 23.17 -11.18
C ALA A 205 15.28 21.83 -10.66
N VAL A 206 13.95 21.69 -10.64
CA VAL A 206 13.29 20.40 -10.40
C VAL A 206 13.76 19.37 -11.45
N PRO A 207 14.27 18.20 -11.04
CA PRO A 207 14.69 17.13 -11.93
C PRO A 207 13.55 16.61 -12.82
N ASP A 208 13.89 16.18 -14.04
CA ASP A 208 12.91 15.70 -15.01
C ASP A 208 12.16 14.45 -14.52
N TYR A 209 12.81 13.54 -13.79
CA TYR A 209 12.13 12.34 -13.28
C TYR A 209 11.04 12.68 -12.26
N ILE A 210 11.15 13.82 -11.55
CA ILE A 210 10.09 14.30 -10.65
C ILE A 210 8.93 14.89 -11.45
N ARG A 211 9.23 15.68 -12.50
CA ARG A 211 8.20 16.29 -13.36
C ARG A 211 7.43 15.26 -14.20
N GLN A 212 8.11 14.17 -14.57
CA GLN A 212 7.55 13.14 -15.44
C GLN A 212 6.86 12.03 -14.65
N TRP A 213 7.09 11.93 -13.34
CA TRP A 213 6.40 10.97 -12.49
C TRP A 213 4.95 11.38 -12.29
N LYS A 214 4.03 10.59 -12.84
CA LYS A 214 2.60 10.89 -12.89
C LYS A 214 1.79 9.86 -12.12
N ARG A 215 0.75 10.37 -11.46
CA ARG A 215 -0.40 9.62 -10.93
C ARG A 215 -1.66 10.28 -11.45
#